data_AF-A0A2G9N8K4-F1
#
_entry.id   AF-A0A2G9N8K4-F1
#
_cell.length_a   1.000
_cell.length_b   1.000
_cell.length_c   1.000
_cell.angle_alpha   90.00
_cell.angle_beta   90.00
_cell.angle_gamma   90.00
#
_symmetry.space_group_name_H-M   'P 1'
#
loop_
_entity.id
_entity.type
_entity.pdbx_description
1 polymer ?
#
loop_
_entity_poly.entity_id
_entity_poly.type
_entity_poly.pdbx_seq_one_letter_code
_entity_poly.pdbx_strand_id
1 'polypeptide(L)'
;MKGVTIILGHMNDDQGRLSSISKERLDLGVNKLEKGYKIIITGAFGEGFNRTNKMHALYSKDYLLKKGVTKNCFLKIAKSTHTIEDALFSHVIVGRYRPENIIVVTSDFHMARVKFIFNKVFKDYKVKFFASKTTIDEDTLKKLKSHEQKALNRLKKEGLYY
;
A
#
# COMPACT_ATOMS: atom_id res chain seq x y z
N MET A 1 10.63 16.84 7.26
CA MET A 1 9.25 16.32 7.48
C MET A 1 9.35 15.15 8.45
N LYS A 2 8.48 15.03 9.47
CA LYS A 2 8.63 13.98 10.50
C LYS A 2 8.53 12.56 9.92
N GLY A 3 7.55 12.32 9.07
CA GLY A 3 7.39 11.00 8.48
C GLY A 3 6.37 10.92 7.37
N VAL A 4 6.36 9.78 6.69
CA VAL A 4 5.38 9.45 5.65
C VAL A 4 4.79 8.07 5.93
N THR A 5 3.46 7.98 5.91
CA THR A 5 2.71 6.73 5.94
C THR A 5 2.28 6.37 4.52
N ILE A 6 2.81 5.25 4.02
CA ILE A 6 2.48 4.68 2.71
C ILE A 6 1.44 3.57 2.95
N ILE A 7 0.24 3.75 2.39
CA ILE A 7 -0.85 2.79 2.50
C ILE A 7 -1.02 2.10 1.14
N LEU A 8 -0.75 0.79 1.12
CA LEU A 8 -0.76 -0.03 -0.10
C LEU A 8 -2.19 -0.36 -0.54
N GLY A 9 -2.49 -0.09 -1.81
CA GLY A 9 -3.79 -0.41 -2.41
C GLY A 9 -4.09 -1.92 -2.47
N HIS A 10 -5.38 -2.24 -2.50
CA HIS A 10 -5.91 -3.56 -2.86
C HIS A 10 -7.06 -3.33 -3.87
N MET A 11 -7.91 -4.32 -4.14
CA MET A 11 -8.94 -4.18 -5.16
C MET A 11 -10.15 -3.33 -4.74
N ASN A 12 -10.86 -2.82 -5.75
CA ASN A 12 -12.25 -2.35 -5.68
C ASN A 12 -13.07 -3.04 -6.77
N ASP A 13 -14.39 -3.05 -6.61
CA ASP A 13 -15.27 -3.55 -7.67
C ASP A 13 -15.46 -2.53 -8.80
N ASP A 14 -16.21 -2.91 -9.84
CA ASP A 14 -16.45 -2.09 -11.04
C ASP A 14 -17.27 -0.82 -10.76
N GLN A 15 -17.85 -0.70 -9.56
CA GLN A 15 -18.55 0.49 -9.09
C GLN A 15 -17.65 1.38 -8.21
N GLY A 16 -16.37 1.02 -8.06
CA GLY A 16 -15.42 1.75 -7.22
C GLY A 16 -15.59 1.51 -5.72
N ARG A 17 -16.36 0.48 -5.32
CA ARG A 17 -16.52 0.12 -3.91
C ARG A 17 -15.29 -0.64 -3.45
N LEU A 18 -14.58 -0.09 -2.48
CA LEU A 18 -13.38 -0.69 -1.89
C LEU A 18 -13.71 -2.05 -1.26
N SER A 19 -12.87 -3.06 -1.54
CA SER A 19 -12.91 -4.36 -0.85
C SER A 19 -12.73 -4.22 0.67
N SER A 20 -13.11 -5.26 1.43
CA SER A 20 -12.86 -5.32 2.88
C SER A 20 -11.38 -5.12 3.19
N ILE A 21 -10.50 -5.83 2.47
CA ILE A 21 -9.04 -5.73 2.60
C ILE A 21 -8.54 -4.30 2.36
N SER A 22 -9.04 -3.62 1.33
CA SER A 22 -8.69 -2.22 1.06
C SER A 22 -9.07 -1.33 2.25
N LYS A 23 -10.27 -1.49 2.81
CA LYS A 23 -10.73 -0.73 3.97
C LYS A 23 -9.92 -1.05 5.23
N GLU A 24 -9.63 -2.32 5.50
CA GLU A 24 -8.82 -2.75 6.64
C GLU A 24 -7.43 -2.09 6.64
N ARG A 25 -6.78 -2.01 5.47
CA ARG A 25 -5.49 -1.32 5.33
C ARG A 25 -5.59 0.18 5.55
N LEU A 26 -6.64 0.82 5.00
CA LEU A 26 -6.88 2.25 5.17
C LEU A 26 -7.14 2.59 6.63
N ASP A 27 -7.93 1.76 7.31
CA ASP A 27 -8.28 1.91 8.72
C ASP A 27 -7.07 1.78 9.62
N LEU A 28 -6.23 0.77 9.38
CA LEU A 28 -4.96 0.64 10.07
C LEU A 28 -4.03 1.82 9.77
N GLY A 29 -4.02 2.31 8.53
CA GLY A 29 -3.22 3.47 8.14
C GLY A 29 -3.59 4.74 8.90
N VAL A 30 -4.88 4.97 9.14
CA VAL A 30 -5.37 6.06 10.01
C VAL A 30 -4.98 5.81 11.46
N ASN A 31 -5.17 4.59 11.97
CA ASN A 31 -4.84 4.24 13.35
C ASN A 31 -3.35 4.44 13.67
N LYS A 32 -2.47 4.21 12.68
CA LYS A 32 -1.00 4.37 12.81
C LYS A 32 -0.48 5.72 12.34
N LEU A 33 -1.37 6.66 11.98
CA LEU A 33 -0.94 7.98 11.54
C LEU A 33 -0.45 8.81 12.73
N GLU A 34 0.82 9.19 12.71
CA GLU A 34 1.43 10.03 13.74
C GLU A 34 1.29 11.53 13.40
N LYS A 35 1.25 12.39 14.41
CA LYS A 35 1.19 13.85 14.22
C LYS A 35 2.39 14.34 13.40
N GLY A 36 2.13 15.07 12.33
CA GLY A 36 3.16 15.59 11.43
C GLY A 36 3.59 14.62 10.33
N TYR A 37 2.98 13.43 10.26
CA TYR A 37 3.15 12.54 9.12
C TYR A 37 2.24 12.94 7.96
N LYS A 38 2.70 12.66 6.74
CA LYS A 38 1.90 12.77 5.52
C LYS A 38 1.58 11.38 4.97
N ILE A 39 0.57 11.29 4.11
CA ILE A 39 0.06 10.03 3.58
C ILE A 39 0.38 9.94 2.09
N ILE A 40 0.92 8.80 1.66
CA ILE A 40 0.93 8.36 0.27
C ILE A 40 -0.05 7.19 0.15
N ILE A 41 -0.92 7.25 -0.84
CA ILE A 41 -1.79 6.15 -1.22
C ILE A 41 -1.31 5.62 -2.55
N THR A 42 -1.28 4.29 -2.68
CA THR A 42 -0.88 3.60 -3.89
C THR A 42 -2.08 2.96 -4.62
N GLY A 43 -1.91 2.65 -5.90
CA GLY A 43 -2.91 1.97 -6.73
C GLY A 43 -3.49 2.81 -7.87
N ALA A 44 -3.41 2.27 -9.09
CA ALA A 44 -3.95 2.81 -10.33
C ALA A 44 -5.08 1.92 -10.86
N PHE A 45 -4.85 1.26 -12.00
CA PHE A 45 -5.79 0.38 -12.70
C PHE A 45 -5.21 -1.04 -12.80
N GLY A 46 -6.05 -2.04 -13.04
CA GLY A 46 -5.58 -3.40 -13.29
C GLY A 46 -6.71 -4.43 -13.32
N GLU A 47 -6.55 -5.46 -14.15
CA GLU A 47 -7.48 -6.58 -14.20
C GLU A 47 -7.44 -7.36 -12.87
N GLY A 48 -8.61 -7.61 -12.28
CA GLY A 48 -8.70 -8.16 -10.91
C GLY A 48 -8.28 -7.19 -9.79
N PHE A 49 -7.99 -5.92 -10.09
CA PHE A 49 -7.62 -4.90 -9.11
C PHE A 49 -8.55 -3.68 -9.15
N ASN A 50 -8.62 -2.99 -10.29
CA ASN A 50 -9.49 -1.84 -10.50
C ASN A 50 -9.75 -1.63 -11.99
N ARG A 51 -11.00 -1.89 -12.43
CA ARG A 51 -11.45 -1.75 -13.82
C ARG A 51 -12.28 -0.49 -14.08
N THR A 52 -12.37 0.40 -13.11
CA THR A 52 -13.14 1.64 -13.28
C THR A 52 -12.36 2.67 -14.08
N ASN A 53 -12.98 3.82 -14.36
CA ASN A 53 -12.35 4.98 -15.01
C ASN A 53 -11.54 5.87 -14.03
N LYS A 54 -11.49 5.53 -12.75
CA LYS A 54 -10.79 6.30 -11.70
C LYS A 54 -9.74 5.44 -11.02
N MET A 55 -8.53 5.97 -10.79
CA MET A 55 -7.47 5.25 -10.10
C MET A 55 -7.89 4.80 -8.69
N HIS A 56 -7.50 3.58 -8.30
CA HIS A 56 -7.81 2.98 -7.00
C HIS A 56 -7.48 3.93 -5.83
N ALA A 57 -6.30 4.54 -5.87
CA ALA A 57 -5.82 5.46 -4.85
C ALA A 57 -6.75 6.65 -4.61
N LEU A 58 -7.57 7.05 -5.59
CA LEU A 58 -8.53 8.13 -5.41
C LEU A 58 -9.76 7.67 -4.61
N TYR A 59 -10.25 6.44 -4.80
CA TYR A 59 -11.30 5.88 -3.93
C TYR A 59 -10.81 5.74 -2.49
N SER A 60 -9.58 5.27 -2.33
CA SER A 60 -8.91 5.19 -1.04
C SER A 60 -8.73 6.56 -0.37
N LYS A 61 -8.38 7.60 -1.15
CA LYS A 61 -8.32 8.98 -0.66
C LYS A 61 -9.69 9.48 -0.19
N ASP A 62 -10.73 9.28 -1.00
CA ASP A 62 -12.09 9.72 -0.67
C ASP A 62 -12.61 9.02 0.58
N TYR A 63 -12.29 7.74 0.75
CA TYR A 63 -12.61 6.97 1.96
C TYR A 63 -11.96 7.58 3.21
N LEU A 64 -10.67 7.94 3.14
CA LEU A 64 -9.96 8.57 4.26
C LEU A 64 -10.46 9.98 4.57
N LEU A 65 -10.79 10.77 3.55
CA LEU A 65 -11.42 12.09 3.72
C LEU A 65 -12.75 11.96 4.47
N LYS A 66 -13.59 10.98 4.13
CA LYS A 66 -14.85 10.69 4.83
C LYS A 66 -14.65 10.23 6.28
N LYS A 67 -13.48 9.66 6.60
CA LYS A 67 -13.08 9.32 7.98
C LYS A 67 -12.46 10.50 8.76
N GLY A 68 -12.45 11.70 8.19
CA GLY A 68 -11.97 12.90 8.86
C GLY A 68 -10.48 13.18 8.68
N VAL A 69 -9.78 12.42 7.83
CA VAL A 69 -8.40 12.78 7.45
C VAL A 69 -8.44 14.06 6.62
N THR A 70 -7.65 15.06 7.01
CA THR A 70 -7.65 16.36 6.33
C THR A 70 -6.92 16.30 4.99
N LYS A 71 -7.39 17.06 4.00
CA LYS A 71 -6.82 17.06 2.63
C LYS A 71 -5.33 17.39 2.59
N ASN A 72 -4.85 18.20 3.53
CA ASN A 72 -3.43 18.60 3.64
C ASN A 72 -2.52 17.49 4.18
N CYS A 73 -3.06 16.36 4.68
CA CYS A 73 -2.28 15.19 5.06
C CYS A 73 -1.76 14.41 3.86
N PHE A 74 -2.34 14.54 2.66
CA PHE A 74 -1.98 13.74 1.51
C PHE A 74 -0.83 14.35 0.70
N LEU A 75 0.14 13.52 0.34
CA LEU A 75 1.11 13.79 -0.72
C LEU A 75 0.54 13.39 -2.09
N LYS A 76 1.40 13.44 -3.12
CA LYS A 76 1.08 12.90 -4.44
C LYS A 76 0.74 11.40 -4.33
N ILE A 77 -0.20 10.94 -5.15
CA ILE A 77 -0.55 9.53 -5.27
C ILE A 77 0.55 8.78 -6.03
N ALA A 78 0.89 7.58 -5.57
CA ALA A 78 1.71 6.62 -6.30
C ALA A 78 0.80 5.84 -7.27
N LYS A 79 0.92 6.14 -8.58
CA LYS A 79 0.09 5.53 -9.63
C LYS A 79 0.61 4.14 -10.03
N SER A 80 0.52 3.19 -9.13
CA SER A 80 1.10 1.84 -9.26
C SER A 80 0.08 0.77 -9.66
N THR A 81 0.53 -0.26 -10.34
CA THR A 81 -0.25 -1.44 -10.77
C THR A 81 0.17 -2.73 -10.05
N HIS A 82 1.37 -2.74 -9.45
CA HIS A 82 1.88 -3.86 -8.65
C HIS A 82 2.83 -3.41 -7.52
N THR A 83 3.19 -4.34 -6.63
CA THR A 83 3.93 -4.03 -5.38
C THR A 83 5.33 -3.44 -5.59
N ILE A 84 6.01 -3.79 -6.69
CA ILE A 84 7.30 -3.16 -7.03
C ILE A 84 7.10 -1.67 -7.38
N GLU A 85 6.11 -1.36 -8.23
CA GLU A 85 5.74 0.04 -8.55
C GLU A 85 5.25 0.80 -7.32
N ASP A 86 4.51 0.16 -6.42
CA ASP A 86 4.13 0.76 -5.13
C ASP A 86 5.37 1.31 -4.42
N ALA A 87 6.43 0.51 -4.33
CA ALA A 87 7.66 0.90 -3.66
C ALA A 87 8.42 1.97 -4.45
N LEU A 88 8.65 1.76 -5.75
CA LEU A 88 9.45 2.68 -6.59
C LEU A 88 8.79 4.06 -6.72
N PHE A 89 7.50 4.11 -7.02
CA PHE A 89 6.80 5.38 -7.20
C PHE A 89 6.62 6.12 -5.87
N SER A 90 6.39 5.38 -4.77
CA SER A 90 6.41 6.00 -3.44
C SER A 90 7.80 6.53 -3.09
N HIS A 91 8.87 5.82 -3.44
CA HIS A 91 10.25 6.26 -3.20
C HIS A 91 10.57 7.57 -3.92
N VAL A 92 10.13 7.71 -5.18
CA VAL A 92 10.27 8.98 -5.94
C VAL A 92 9.55 10.13 -5.24
N ILE A 93 8.37 9.89 -4.67
CA ILE A 93 7.62 10.92 -3.93
C ILE A 93 8.33 11.24 -2.62
N VAL A 94 8.72 10.23 -1.85
CA VAL A 94 9.43 10.36 -0.57
C VAL A 94 10.74 11.13 -0.72
N GLY A 95 11.52 10.86 -1.77
CA GLY A 95 12.80 11.51 -2.02
C GLY A 95 12.72 13.03 -2.18
N ARG A 96 11.55 13.57 -2.56
CA ARG A 96 11.29 15.02 -2.63
C ARG A 96 11.15 15.68 -1.26
N TYR A 97 10.75 14.92 -0.25
CA TYR A 97 10.45 15.43 1.09
C TYR A 97 11.46 14.99 2.16
N ARG A 98 12.25 13.94 1.87
CA ARG A 98 13.28 13.37 2.74
C ARG A 98 12.81 13.24 4.21
N PRO A 99 11.74 12.46 4.46
CA PRO A 99 11.22 12.28 5.81
C PRO A 99 12.19 11.46 6.68
N GLU A 100 12.15 11.68 7.99
CA GLU A 100 12.97 10.92 8.95
C GLU A 100 12.50 9.46 9.10
N ASN A 101 11.19 9.24 9.01
CA ASN A 101 10.58 7.93 9.23
C ASN A 101 9.58 7.57 8.13
N ILE A 102 9.53 6.30 7.77
CA ILE A 102 8.55 5.76 6.84
C ILE A 102 7.74 4.67 7.55
N ILE A 103 6.42 4.75 7.40
CA ILE A 103 5.51 3.69 7.79
C ILE A 103 4.93 3.08 6.52
N VAL A 104 4.93 1.75 6.41
CA VAL A 104 4.29 1.01 5.32
C VAL A 104 3.18 0.15 5.89
N VAL A 105 1.98 0.29 5.33
CA VAL A 105 0.77 -0.40 5.78
C VAL A 105 0.28 -1.35 4.69
N THR A 106 0.09 -2.61 5.05
CA THR A 106 -0.36 -3.69 4.15
C THR A 106 -1.21 -4.72 4.91
N SER A 107 -1.54 -5.85 4.29
CA SER A 107 -2.20 -7.00 4.94
C SER A 107 -1.18 -7.99 5.49
N ASP A 108 -1.55 -8.71 6.55
CA ASP A 108 -0.79 -9.81 7.16
C ASP A 108 -0.26 -10.84 6.14
N PHE A 109 -1.09 -11.36 5.24
CA PHE A 109 -0.70 -12.34 4.23
C PHE A 109 0.31 -11.78 3.21
N HIS A 110 0.30 -10.46 2.98
CA HIS A 110 1.13 -9.77 1.98
C HIS A 110 2.47 -9.25 2.56
N MET A 111 2.60 -9.26 3.90
CA MET A 111 3.70 -8.62 4.63
C MET A 111 5.10 -9.09 4.20
N ALA A 112 5.28 -10.40 3.97
CA ALA A 112 6.60 -10.95 3.63
C ALA A 112 7.13 -10.40 2.29
N ARG A 113 6.27 -10.32 1.27
CA ARG A 113 6.62 -9.77 -0.04
C ARG A 113 6.87 -8.28 0.02
N VAL A 114 6.01 -7.54 0.74
CA VAL A 114 6.17 -6.09 0.94
C VAL A 114 7.50 -5.77 1.64
N LYS A 115 7.84 -6.45 2.74
CA LYS A 115 9.12 -6.25 3.44
C LYS A 115 10.31 -6.49 2.53
N PHE A 116 10.29 -7.57 1.74
CA PHE A 116 11.38 -7.87 0.81
C PHE A 116 11.60 -6.75 -0.22
N ILE A 117 10.53 -6.24 -0.82
CA ILE A 117 10.59 -5.19 -1.83
C ILE A 117 10.99 -3.85 -1.20
N PHE A 118 10.27 -3.43 -0.15
CA PHE A 118 10.47 -2.10 0.45
C PHE A 118 11.83 -1.98 1.14
N ASN A 119 12.36 -3.04 1.78
CA ASN A 119 13.70 -2.97 2.36
C ASN A 119 14.80 -2.78 1.32
N LYS A 120 14.60 -3.29 0.09
CA LYS A 120 15.55 -3.07 -1.01
C LYS A 120 15.43 -1.65 -1.58
N VAL A 121 14.21 -1.16 -1.80
CA VAL A 121 13.95 0.15 -2.41
C VAL A 121 14.24 1.30 -1.44
N PHE A 122 13.90 1.15 -0.16
CA PHE A 122 14.04 2.17 0.88
C PHE A 122 15.23 1.87 1.81
N LYS A 123 16.31 1.29 1.29
CA LYS A 123 17.49 0.87 2.07
C LYS A 123 18.11 1.99 2.92
N ASP A 124 17.97 3.24 2.47
CA ASP A 124 18.53 4.43 3.12
C ASP A 124 17.54 5.11 4.10
N TYR A 125 16.39 4.49 4.37
CA TYR A 125 15.35 5.02 5.24
C TYR A 125 15.02 4.08 6.40
N LYS A 126 14.58 4.67 7.51
CA LYS A 126 14.01 3.91 8.63
C LYS A 126 12.54 3.56 8.33
N VAL A 127 12.30 2.30 7.96
CA VAL A 127 10.97 1.80 7.60
C VAL A 127 10.36 0.94 8.72
N LYS A 128 9.16 1.28 9.15
CA LYS A 128 8.29 0.46 10.01
C LYS A 128 7.16 -0.14 9.19
N PHE A 129 6.82 -1.39 9.46
CA PHE A 129 5.76 -2.11 8.75
C PHE A 129 4.61 -2.46 9.69
N PHE A 130 3.37 -2.19 9.26
CA PHE A 130 2.16 -2.64 9.95
C PHE A 130 1.27 -3.45 9.02
N ALA A 131 0.74 -4.55 9.55
CA ALA A 131 -0.17 -5.45 8.84
C ALA A 131 -1.58 -5.34 9.43
N SER A 132 -2.58 -5.14 8.59
CA SER A 132 -3.97 -5.32 8.98
C SER A 132 -4.28 -6.81 9.06
N LYS A 133 -5.05 -7.19 10.08
CA LYS A 133 -5.61 -8.54 10.16
C LYS A 133 -6.62 -8.68 9.05
N THR A 134 -6.46 -9.71 8.22
CA THR A 134 -7.36 -9.96 7.09
C THR A 134 -8.56 -10.77 7.52
N THR A 135 -9.77 -10.26 7.29
CA THR A 135 -11.03 -10.91 7.70
C THR A 135 -11.78 -11.42 6.46
N ILE A 136 -11.33 -12.55 5.93
CA ILE A 136 -11.94 -13.26 4.79
C ILE A 136 -12.03 -14.76 5.10
N ASP A 137 -12.75 -15.51 4.25
CA ASP A 137 -12.85 -16.97 4.40
C ASP A 137 -11.49 -17.67 4.24
N GLU A 138 -11.36 -18.83 4.89
CA GLU A 138 -10.09 -19.56 4.97
C GLU A 138 -9.56 -20.02 3.61
N ASP A 139 -10.44 -20.40 2.68
CA ASP A 139 -10.06 -20.89 1.36
C ASP A 139 -9.51 -19.75 0.50
N THR A 140 -10.14 -18.58 0.51
CA THR A 140 -9.62 -17.37 -0.12
C THR A 140 -8.28 -16.98 0.51
N LEU A 141 -8.16 -17.02 1.83
CA LEU A 141 -6.91 -16.71 2.52
C LEU A 141 -5.77 -17.67 2.15
N LYS A 142 -6.05 -18.97 2.02
CA LYS A 142 -5.09 -19.97 1.53
C LYS A 142 -4.63 -19.65 0.10
N LYS A 143 -5.56 -19.32 -0.80
CA LYS A 143 -5.23 -18.94 -2.19
C LYS A 143 -4.32 -17.72 -2.23
N LEU A 144 -4.64 -16.67 -1.46
CA LEU A 144 -3.81 -15.47 -1.35
C LEU A 144 -2.41 -15.79 -0.82
N LYS A 145 -2.30 -16.55 0.27
CA LYS A 145 -0.99 -16.95 0.83
C LYS A 145 -0.16 -17.75 -0.18
N SER A 146 -0.77 -18.67 -0.92
CA SER A 146 -0.09 -19.45 -1.97
C SER A 146 0.43 -18.55 -3.10
N HIS A 147 -0.39 -17.60 -3.55
CA HIS A 147 0.03 -16.60 -4.53
C HIS A 147 1.21 -15.75 -4.03
N GLU A 148 1.14 -15.27 -2.79
CA GLU A 148 2.21 -14.47 -2.17
C GLU A 148 3.52 -15.25 -2.04
N GLN A 149 3.46 -16.52 -1.65
CA GLN A 149 4.66 -17.36 -1.54
C GLN A 149 5.33 -17.57 -2.89
N LYS A 150 4.54 -17.85 -3.94
CA LYS A 150 5.05 -17.99 -5.32
C LYS A 150 5.70 -16.70 -5.80
N ALA A 151 5.03 -15.57 -5.61
CA ALA A 151 5.53 -14.26 -6.02
C ALA A 151 6.83 -13.87 -5.27
N LEU A 152 6.90 -14.13 -3.96
CA LEU A 152 8.10 -13.88 -3.17
C LEU A 152 9.26 -14.79 -3.57
N ASN A 153 9.01 -16.08 -3.82
CA ASN A 153 10.04 -17.01 -4.26
C ASN A 153 10.62 -16.60 -5.61
N ARG A 154 9.77 -16.16 -6.54
CA ARG A 154 10.20 -15.58 -7.80
C ARG A 154 11.12 -14.38 -7.57
N LEU A 155 10.68 -13.38 -6.79
CA LEU A 155 11.48 -12.20 -6.45
C LEU A 155 12.83 -12.51 -5.77
N LYS A 156 12.90 -13.57 -4.96
CA LYS A 156 14.15 -14.01 -4.33
C LYS A 156 15.13 -14.62 -5.32
N LYS A 157 14.63 -15.40 -6.28
CA LYS A 157 15.43 -16.04 -7.33
C LYS A 157 15.92 -15.04 -8.37
N GLU A 158 15.03 -14.13 -8.74
CA GLU A 158 15.17 -13.27 -9.91
C GLU A 158 15.67 -11.85 -9.57
N GLY A 159 15.51 -11.42 -8.32
CA GLY A 159 15.78 -10.05 -7.91
C GLY A 159 14.58 -9.13 -8.13
N LEU A 160 14.77 -7.83 -7.89
CA LEU A 160 13.78 -6.83 -8.29
C LEU A 160 14.09 -6.47 -9.74
N TYR A 161 13.25 -6.88 -10.68
CA TYR A 161 13.28 -6.35 -12.03
C TYR A 161 12.50 -5.03 -12.06
N TYR A 162 13.15 -4.00 -12.59
CA TYR A 162 12.57 -2.69 -12.86
C TYR A 162 13.24 -2.10 -14.10
#